data_AF-A0A161YR87-F1
#
_entry.id   AF-A0A161YR87-F1
#
_cell.length_a   1.000
_cell.length_b   1.000
_cell.length_c   1.000
_cell.angle_alpha   90.00
_cell.angle_beta   90.00
_cell.angle_gamma   90.00
#
_symmetry.space_group_name_H-M   'P 1'
#
loop_
_entity.id
_entity.type
_entity.pdbx_description
1 polymer ?
#
loop_
_entity_poly.entity_id
_entity_poly.type
_entity_poly.pdbx_seq_one_letter_code
_entity_poly.pdbx_strand_id
1 'polypeptide(L)'
;MTRFVKNVILFAIAVVLVPLSVANRHTVSLSLNPFDPTDPRLTLTDIPLFWVIFASLGIGVIVGGLGAWAKQGRWRKEARVKRREAEKWHKEADQLREMAPAAKPMAGVKGLSGPDNRSAA
;
A
#
# COMPACT_ATOMS: atom_id res chain seq x y z
N MET A 1 -3.47 -11.46 4.26
CA MET A 1 -3.85 -11.95 2.92
C MET A 1 -3.01 -11.36 1.79
N THR A 2 -2.94 -10.03 1.63
CA THR A 2 -2.28 -9.37 0.48
C THR A 2 -0.80 -9.73 0.29
N ARG A 3 -0.04 -9.95 1.38
CA ARG A 3 1.37 -10.39 1.28
C ARG A 3 1.53 -11.82 0.76
N PHE A 4 0.61 -12.73 1.10
CA PHE A 4 0.63 -14.10 0.59
C PHE A 4 0.37 -14.13 -0.91
N VAL A 5 -0.71 -13.46 -1.36
CA VAL A 5 -1.05 -13.36 -2.79
C VAL A 5 0.10 -12.74 -3.60
N LYS A 6 0.71 -11.66 -3.08
CA LYS A 6 1.90 -11.06 -3.69
C LYS A 6 3.05 -12.06 -3.85
N ASN A 7 3.34 -12.84 -2.81
CA ASN A 7 4.44 -13.80 -2.85
C ASN A 7 4.15 -14.94 -3.83
N VAL A 8 2.90 -15.41 -3.92
CA VAL A 8 2.48 -16.42 -4.91
C VAL A 8 2.67 -15.90 -6.34
N ILE A 9 2.25 -14.66 -6.61
CA ILE A 9 2.45 -14.03 -7.93
C ILE A 9 3.95 -13.91 -8.24
N LEU A 10 4.76 -13.44 -7.28
CA LEU A 10 6.19 -13.29 -7.46
C LEU A 10 6.87 -14.65 -7.74
N PHE A 11 6.43 -15.69 -7.04
CA PHE A 11 6.92 -17.06 -7.24
C PHE A 11 6.56 -17.59 -8.64
N ALA A 12 5.31 -17.42 -9.08
CA ALA A 12 4.90 -17.82 -10.42
C ALA A 12 5.72 -17.11 -11.52
N ILE A 13 5.96 -15.80 -11.36
CA ILE A 13 6.84 -15.04 -12.26
C ILE A 13 8.25 -15.64 -12.26
N ALA A 14 8.82 -15.94 -11.08
CA ALA A 14 10.15 -16.52 -10.97
C ALA A 14 10.25 -17.90 -11.64
N VAL A 15 9.23 -18.74 -11.49
CA VAL A 15 9.15 -20.07 -12.14
C VAL A 15 9.21 -19.98 -13.67
N VAL A 16 8.70 -18.90 -14.27
CA VAL A 16 8.80 -18.67 -15.72
C VAL A 16 10.13 -18.03 -16.10
N LEU A 17 10.56 -17.02 -15.35
CA LEU A 17 11.75 -16.23 -15.68
C LEU A 17 13.04 -17.02 -15.55
N VAL A 18 13.18 -17.87 -14.55
CA VAL A 18 14.44 -18.61 -14.30
C VAL A 18 14.74 -19.59 -15.44
N PRO A 19 13.84 -20.50 -15.84
CA PRO A 19 14.10 -21.40 -16.97
C PRO A 19 14.31 -20.66 -18.28
N LEU A 20 13.54 -19.60 -18.54
CA LEU A 20 13.70 -18.79 -19.74
C LEU A 20 15.06 -18.09 -19.77
N SER A 21 15.56 -17.63 -18.61
CA SER A 21 16.90 -17.04 -18.48
C SER A 21 18.01 -18.07 -18.66
N VAL A 22 17.86 -19.28 -18.10
CA VAL A 22 18.84 -20.37 -18.22
C VAL A 22 18.91 -20.91 -19.65
N ALA A 23 17.76 -21.07 -20.30
CA ALA A 23 17.68 -21.51 -21.70
C ALA A 23 18.31 -20.48 -22.65
N ASN A 24 18.08 -19.19 -22.40
CA ASN A 24 18.60 -18.08 -23.21
C ASN A 24 19.87 -17.46 -22.60
N ARG A 25 20.77 -18.31 -22.10
CA ARG A 25 22.13 -17.91 -21.69
C ARG A 25 23.05 -17.60 -22.87
N HIS A 26 22.69 -18.09 -24.05
CA HIS A 26 23.37 -17.76 -25.30
C HIS A 26 22.96 -16.37 -25.76
N THR A 27 23.80 -15.75 -26.57
CA THR A 27 23.54 -14.44 -27.13
C THR A 27 22.47 -14.53 -28.22
N VAL A 28 21.54 -13.58 -28.24
CA VAL A 28 20.49 -13.48 -29.26
C VAL A 28 20.44 -12.04 -29.80
N SER A 29 20.10 -11.91 -31.08
CA SER A 29 19.85 -10.60 -31.68
C SER A 29 18.39 -10.22 -31.48
N LEU A 30 18.14 -9.17 -30.71
CA LEU A 30 16.80 -8.67 -30.44
C LEU A 30 16.54 -7.40 -31.25
N SER A 31 15.63 -7.47 -32.22
CA SER A 31 15.15 -6.28 -32.94
C SER A 31 14.04 -5.60 -32.15
N LEU A 32 14.20 -4.30 -31.87
CA LEU A 32 13.22 -3.47 -31.19
C LEU A 32 12.32 -2.68 -32.15
N ASN A 33 12.54 -2.82 -33.48
CA ASN A 33 11.73 -2.15 -34.49
C ASN A 33 10.57 -3.08 -34.92
N PRO A 34 9.30 -2.72 -34.65
CA PRO A 34 8.16 -3.56 -35.00
C PRO A 34 7.77 -3.50 -36.48
N PHE A 35 8.34 -2.58 -37.27
CA PHE A 35 8.01 -2.38 -38.69
C PHE A 35 9.10 -2.89 -39.64
N ASP A 36 10.37 -2.84 -39.21
CA ASP A 36 11.50 -3.37 -39.96
C ASP A 36 12.43 -4.17 -39.05
N PRO A 37 12.32 -5.51 -39.02
CA PRO A 37 13.16 -6.37 -38.20
C PRO A 37 14.64 -6.33 -38.58
N THR A 38 14.96 -5.88 -39.81
CA THR A 38 16.32 -5.83 -40.33
C THR A 38 17.05 -4.52 -40.03
N ASP A 39 16.36 -3.56 -39.39
CA ASP A 39 16.92 -2.26 -39.04
C ASP A 39 18.04 -2.40 -37.98
N PRO A 40 19.31 -2.07 -38.32
CA PRO A 40 20.43 -2.21 -37.40
C PRO A 40 20.43 -1.15 -36.29
N ARG A 41 19.66 -0.05 -36.42
CA ARG A 41 19.69 1.06 -35.45
C ARG A 41 18.99 0.73 -34.13
N LEU A 42 17.98 -0.13 -34.20
CA LEU A 42 17.16 -0.56 -33.07
C LEU A 42 17.34 -2.04 -32.75
N THR A 43 18.43 -2.66 -33.25
CA THR A 43 18.75 -4.06 -32.98
C THR A 43 19.83 -4.14 -31.91
N LEU A 44 19.50 -4.85 -30.82
CA LEU A 44 20.43 -5.21 -29.77
C LEU A 44 21.09 -6.54 -30.15
N THR A 45 22.31 -6.47 -30.68
CA THR A 45 23.08 -7.64 -31.10
C THR A 45 23.85 -8.25 -29.93
N ASP A 46 24.00 -9.57 -29.94
CA ASP A 46 24.85 -10.33 -29.02
C ASP A 46 24.54 -10.17 -27.52
N ILE A 47 23.27 -9.94 -27.17
CA ILE A 47 22.86 -9.79 -25.78
C ILE A 47 22.09 -11.05 -25.33
N PRO A 48 22.46 -11.67 -24.19
CA PRO A 48 21.64 -12.71 -23.60
C PRO A 48 20.26 -12.17 -23.20
N LEU A 49 19.20 -12.90 -23.57
CA LEU A 49 17.82 -12.42 -23.41
C LEU A 49 17.45 -12.10 -21.96
N PHE A 50 18.09 -12.76 -20.99
CA PHE A 50 17.82 -12.52 -19.58
C PHE A 50 18.08 -11.06 -19.18
N TRP A 51 19.12 -10.40 -19.72
CA TRP A 51 19.41 -9.00 -19.41
C TRP A 51 18.26 -8.07 -19.78
N VAL A 52 17.69 -8.27 -20.96
CA VAL A 52 16.55 -7.48 -21.45
C VAL A 52 15.33 -7.68 -20.56
N ILE A 53 15.05 -8.94 -20.20
CA ILE A 53 13.86 -9.26 -19.40
C ILE A 53 13.99 -8.74 -17.97
N PHE A 54 15.15 -8.92 -17.34
CA PHE A 54 15.39 -8.38 -15.99
C PHE A 54 15.41 -6.85 -15.99
N ALA A 55 15.96 -6.19 -17.01
CA ALA A 55 15.93 -4.74 -17.14
C ALA A 55 14.48 -4.23 -17.28
N SER A 56 13.69 -4.84 -18.17
CA SER A 56 12.27 -4.51 -18.35
C SER A 56 11.46 -4.70 -17.06
N LEU A 57 11.67 -5.83 -16.37
CA LEU A 57 11.03 -6.10 -15.09
C LEU A 57 11.46 -5.07 -14.03
N GLY A 58 12.76 -4.75 -13.97
CA GLY A 58 13.31 -3.76 -13.05
C GLY A 58 12.70 -2.38 -13.26
N ILE A 59 12.57 -1.93 -14.52
CA ILE A 59 11.88 -0.69 -14.87
C ILE A 59 10.42 -0.75 -14.38
N GLY A 60 9.71 -1.85 -14.63
CA GLY A 60 8.34 -2.05 -14.15
C GLY A 60 8.21 -1.95 -12.63
N VAL A 61 9.16 -2.53 -11.88
CA VAL A 61 9.20 -2.45 -10.41
C VAL A 61 9.47 -1.03 -9.94
N ILE A 62 10.38 -0.30 -10.58
CA ILE A 62 10.68 1.10 -10.24
C ILE A 62 9.44 1.96 -10.48
N VAL A 63 8.83 1.86 -11.66
CA VAL A 63 7.62 2.63 -12.01
C VAL A 63 6.46 2.29 -11.07
N GLY A 64 6.22 1.01 -10.80
CA GLY A 64 5.20 0.55 -9.86
C GLY A 64 5.47 1.03 -8.43
N GLY A 65 6.73 1.00 -7.99
CA GLY A 65 7.17 1.49 -6.69
C GLY A 65 6.97 3.00 -6.55
N LEU A 66 7.33 3.79 -7.57
CA LEU A 66 7.09 5.23 -7.62
C LEU A 66 5.59 5.55 -7.58
N GLY A 67 4.77 4.81 -8.34
CA GLY A 67 3.31 4.95 -8.32
C GLY A 67 2.71 4.64 -6.94
N ALA A 68 3.14 3.56 -6.30
CA ALA A 68 2.72 3.21 -4.95
C ALA A 68 3.16 4.27 -3.92
N TRP A 69 4.40 4.78 -4.03
CA TRP A 69 4.93 5.82 -3.15
C TRP A 69 4.17 7.14 -3.30
N ALA A 70 3.81 7.53 -4.53
CA ALA A 70 2.99 8.71 -4.82
C ALA A 70 1.59 8.58 -4.19
N LYS A 71 0.93 7.41 -4.33
CA LYS A 71 -0.37 7.13 -3.69
C LYS A 71 -0.30 7.26 -2.16
N GLN A 72 0.78 6.76 -1.56
CA GLN A 72 0.99 6.81 -0.12
C GLN A 72 1.48 8.19 0.37
N GLY A 73 2.02 9.02 -0.51
CA GLY A 73 2.41 10.41 -0.25
C GLY A 73 1.22 11.31 0.14
N ARG A 74 0.04 11.09 -0.45
CA ARG A 74 -1.17 11.87 -0.13
C ARG A 74 -1.63 11.66 1.31
N TRP A 75 -1.59 10.41 1.79
CA TRP A 75 -1.94 10.05 3.17
C TRP A 75 -1.02 10.69 4.23
N ARG A 76 0.23 11.02 3.88
CA ARG A 76 1.15 11.70 4.81
C ARG A 76 0.73 13.12 5.14
N LYS A 77 0.04 13.81 4.23
CA LYS A 77 -0.52 15.15 4.48
C LYS A 77 -1.81 15.03 5.31
N GLU A 78 -2.67 14.09 4.94
CA GLU A 78 -3.96 13.86 5.61
C GLU A 78 -3.79 13.42 7.08
N ALA A 79 -2.82 12.57 7.38
CA ALA A 79 -2.52 12.17 8.75
C ALA A 79 -2.07 13.35 9.64
N ARG A 80 -1.35 14.33 9.06
CA ARG A 80 -0.91 15.54 9.80
C ARG A 80 -2.06 16.49 10.04
N VAL A 81 -2.96 16.66 9.06
CA VAL A 81 -4.15 17.53 9.20
C VAL A 81 -5.11 16.95 10.24
N LYS A 82 -5.45 15.66 10.12
CA LYS A 82 -6.33 14.98 11.07
C LYS A 82 -5.79 14.99 12.51
N ARG A 83 -4.47 14.87 12.69
CA ARG A 83 -3.86 14.97 14.02
C ARG A 83 -4.01 16.37 14.63
N ARG A 84 -3.84 17.43 13.83
CA ARG A 84 -4.03 18.82 14.29
C ARG A 84 -5.50 19.12 14.63
N GLU A 85 -6.43 18.58 13.85
CA GLU A 85 -7.87 18.72 14.12
C GLU A 85 -8.27 17.98 15.40
N ALA A 86 -7.77 16.76 15.61
CA ALA A 86 -7.99 16.02 16.86
C ALA A 86 -7.43 16.75 18.08
N GLU A 87 -6.21 17.30 17.99
CA GLU A 87 -5.60 18.10 19.06
C GLU A 87 -6.39 19.38 19.36
N LYS A 88 -6.98 20.02 18.35
CA LYS A 88 -7.88 21.17 18.54
C LYS A 88 -9.15 20.78 19.28
N TRP A 89 -9.84 19.72 18.84
CA TRP A 89 -11.07 19.26 19.48
C TRP A 89 -10.84 18.78 20.91
N HIS A 90 -9.70 18.14 21.20
CA HIS A 90 -9.31 17.79 22.56
C HIS A 90 -9.12 19.04 23.44
N LYS A 91 -8.43 20.07 22.95
CA LYS A 91 -8.25 21.33 23.69
C LYS A 91 -9.57 22.05 23.95
N GLU A 92 -10.45 22.12 22.96
CA GLU A 92 -11.77 22.73 23.11
C GLU A 92 -12.63 21.93 24.10
N ALA A 93 -12.58 20.60 24.07
CA ALA A 93 -13.26 19.75 25.04
C ALA A 93 -12.72 19.93 26.46
N ASP A 94 -11.39 20.02 26.63
CA ASP A 94 -10.76 20.25 27.93
C ASP A 94 -11.10 21.65 28.47
N GLN A 95 -11.08 22.68 27.61
CA GLN A 95 -11.49 24.04 27.98
C GLN A 95 -12.97 24.11 28.38
N LEU A 96 -13.87 23.47 27.62
CA LEU A 96 -15.28 23.38 27.98
C LEU A 96 -15.49 22.62 29.30
N ARG A 97 -14.64 21.64 29.60
CA ARG A 97 -14.68 20.86 30.84
C ARG A 97 -14.13 21.63 32.05
N GLU A 98 -13.18 22.54 31.85
CA GLU A 98 -12.70 23.49 32.87
C GLU A 98 -13.67 24.66 33.09
N MET A 99 -14.29 25.17 32.01
CA MET A 99 -15.26 26.26 32.06
C MET A 99 -16.64 25.81 32.54
N ALA A 100 -16.97 24.52 32.39
CA ALA A 100 -18.07 23.93 33.14
C ALA A 100 -17.66 23.95 34.62
N PRO A 101 -18.25 24.84 35.46
CA PRO A 101 -17.98 24.78 36.89
C PRO A 101 -18.31 23.37 37.31
N ALA A 102 -17.38 22.70 38.01
CA ALA A 102 -17.51 21.32 38.46
C ALA A 102 -18.98 21.07 38.79
N ALA A 103 -19.69 20.44 37.85
CA ALA A 103 -21.03 19.94 38.08
C ALA A 103 -20.76 18.80 39.02
N LYS A 104 -20.67 19.18 40.30
CA LYS A 104 -20.53 18.32 41.46
C LYS A 104 -21.40 17.12 41.12
N PRO A 105 -20.86 15.89 41.10
CA PRO A 105 -21.71 14.74 40.90
C PRO A 105 -22.83 14.92 41.91
N MET A 106 -24.06 15.12 41.41
CA MET A 106 -25.23 15.17 42.27
C MET A 106 -25.29 13.80 42.90
N ALA A 107 -24.64 13.66 44.05
CA ALA A 107 -24.83 12.59 45.00
C ALA A 107 -26.32 12.67 45.37
N GLY A 108 -27.16 12.00 44.59
CA GLY A 108 -28.61 12.17 44.72
C GLY A 108 -29.46 11.75 43.52
N VAL A 109 -28.94 11.65 42.29
CA VAL A 109 -29.75 11.07 41.20
C VAL A 109 -29.66 9.55 41.31
N LYS A 110 -30.51 9.03 42.20
CA LYS A 110 -30.96 7.64 42.30
C LYS A 110 -30.97 7.03 40.90
N GLY A 111 -30.05 6.10 40.67
CA GLY A 111 -29.93 5.39 39.41
C GLY A 111 -31.30 4.87 38.98
N LEU A 112 -31.56 4.98 37.68
CA LEU A 112 -32.70 4.32 37.04
C LEU A 112 -32.75 2.89 37.54
N SER A 113 -33.86 2.54 38.19
CA SER A 113 -34.14 1.19 38.68
C SER A 113 -33.90 0.21 37.54
N GLY A 114 -32.94 -0.69 37.71
CA GLY A 114 -32.73 -1.81 36.80
C GLY A 114 -33.99 -2.65 36.71
N PRO A 115 -34.26 -3.29 35.55
CA PRO A 115 -35.51 -3.99 35.31
C PRO A 115 -35.76 -5.07 36.37
N ASP A 116 -36.92 -5.01 37.02
CA ASP A 116 -37.39 -5.96 38.02
C ASP A 116 -37.32 -7.39 37.46
N ASN A 117 -36.46 -8.23 38.05
CA ASN A 117 -36.49 -9.67 37.86
C ASN A 117 -37.65 -10.26 38.67
N ARG A 118 -38.87 -10.03 38.20
CA ARG A 118 -40.03 -10.82 38.66
C ARG A 118 -39.83 -12.25 38.18
N SER A 119 -39.34 -13.07 39.11
CA SER A 119 -39.57 -14.50 39.14
C SER A 119 -41.09 -14.73 39.00
N ALA A 120 -41.51 -15.17 37.82
CA ALA A 120 -42.77 -15.85 37.64
C ALA A 120 -42.43 -17.34 37.58
N ALA A 121 -42.89 -18.04 38.61
CA ALA A 121 -42.89 -19.48 38.75
C ALA A 121 -43.70 -20.17 37.65
#